data_AF-A0A3B0QED5-F1
#
_entry.id   AF-A0A3B0QED5-F1
#
_cell.length_a   1.000
_cell.length_b   1.000
_cell.length_c   1.000
_cell.angle_alpha   90.00
_cell.angle_beta   90.00
_cell.angle_gamma   90.00
#
_symmetry.space_group_name_H-M   'P 1'
#
loop_
_entity.id
_entity.type
_entity.pdbx_description
1 polymer ?
#
loop_
_entity_poly.entity_id
_entity_poly.type
_entity_poly.pdbx_seq_one_letter_code
_entity_poly.pdbx_strand_id
1 'polypeptide(L)'
;MLERLTGLDVKKDVPAKDPDVISLFSSTKALKISPEDIGGETTGAYGLPEFGTDFVRRMLVVGKPQSFADLIAMSGLSHGENVW
;
A
#
# COMPACT_ATOMS: atom_id res chain seq x y z
N MET A 1 -4.44 0.32 18.81
CA MET A 1 -3.91 -1.03 19.14
C MET A 1 -2.40 -1.11 18.90
N LEU A 2 -1.91 -0.83 17.68
CA LEU A 2 -0.48 -0.90 17.35
C LEU A 2 0.41 -0.03 18.25
N GLU A 3 0.05 1.25 18.48
CA GLU A 3 0.77 2.14 19.43
C GLU A 3 0.96 1.51 20.83
N ARG A 4 -0.07 0.83 21.35
CA ARG A 4 0.00 0.16 22.65
C ARG A 4 0.95 -1.04 22.65
N LEU A 5 1.05 -1.74 21.52
CA LEU A 5 1.88 -2.94 21.40
C LEU A 5 3.34 -2.61 21.11
N THR A 6 3.60 -1.54 20.37
CA THR A 6 4.96 -1.14 19.96
C THR A 6 5.58 -0.09 20.87
N GLY A 7 4.76 0.66 21.62
CA GLY A 7 5.21 1.81 22.41
C GLY A 7 5.55 3.05 21.58
N LEU A 8 5.28 3.03 20.27
CA LEU A 8 5.50 4.16 19.37
C LEU A 8 4.31 5.13 19.40
N ASP A 9 4.60 6.42 19.35
CA ASP A 9 3.66 7.51 19.13
C ASP A 9 3.54 7.76 17.61
N VAL A 10 2.36 7.51 17.03
CA VAL A 10 2.17 7.61 15.56
C VAL A 10 2.49 9.01 15.03
N LYS A 11 2.26 10.06 15.82
CA LYS A 11 2.46 11.44 15.34
C LYS A 11 3.93 11.86 15.36
N LYS A 12 4.74 11.23 16.21
CA LYS A 12 6.15 11.59 16.41
C LYS A 12 7.10 10.61 15.73
N ASP A 13 6.80 9.32 15.82
CA ASP A 13 7.74 8.25 15.50
C ASP A 13 7.50 7.65 14.11
N VAL A 14 6.30 7.81 13.55
CA VAL A 14 5.98 7.27 12.22
C VAL A 14 6.25 8.33 11.14
N PRO A 15 7.21 8.10 10.23
CA PRO A 15 7.50 9.02 9.14
C PRO A 15 6.33 9.11 8.15
N ALA A 16 6.02 10.33 7.72
CA ALA A 16 4.94 10.57 6.75
C ALA A 16 5.26 10.06 5.32
N LYS A 17 6.54 9.83 5.01
CA LYS A 17 7.04 9.50 3.65
C LYS A 17 8.16 8.47 3.70
N ASP A 18 7.93 7.35 4.36
CA ASP A 18 8.87 6.25 4.36
C ASP A 18 8.95 5.60 2.96
N PRO A 19 10.14 5.56 2.32
CA PRO A 19 10.29 4.96 1.01
C PRO A 19 9.97 3.46 0.99
N ASP A 20 10.25 2.73 2.07
CA ASP A 20 9.97 1.30 2.15
C ASP A 20 8.46 1.06 2.23
N VAL A 21 7.72 1.89 2.98
CA VAL A 21 6.25 1.82 3.04
C VAL A 21 5.62 2.19 1.70
N ILE A 22 6.09 3.24 1.04
CA ILE A 22 5.58 3.62 -0.29
C ILE A 22 5.86 2.51 -1.31
N SER A 23 7.00 1.82 -1.20
CA SER A 23 7.34 0.73 -2.11
C SER A 23 6.36 -0.44 -2.04
N LEU A 24 5.66 -0.65 -0.91
CA LEU A 24 4.66 -1.72 -0.75
C LEU A 24 3.52 -1.61 -1.77
N PHE A 25 3.21 -0.42 -2.26
CA PHE A 25 2.17 -0.23 -3.27
C PHE A 25 2.60 -0.63 -4.69
N SER A 26 3.85 -1.09 -4.86
CA SER A 26 4.41 -1.48 -6.16
C SER A 26 5.29 -2.74 -6.14
N SER A 27 5.68 -3.23 -4.96
CA SER A 27 6.59 -4.36 -4.83
C SER A 27 6.49 -5.07 -3.47
N THR A 28 6.82 -6.36 -3.44
CA THR A 28 6.99 -7.16 -2.20
C THR A 28 8.38 -6.99 -1.55
N LYS A 29 9.32 -6.28 -2.20
CA LYS A 29 10.74 -6.23 -1.79
C LYS A 29 10.96 -5.75 -0.36
N ALA A 30 10.23 -4.73 0.10
CA ALA A 30 10.34 -4.23 1.47
C ALA A 30 9.91 -5.26 2.52
N LEU A 31 9.04 -6.20 2.16
CA LEU A 31 8.62 -7.32 3.01
C LEU A 31 9.63 -8.48 3.02
N LYS A 32 10.64 -8.46 2.12
CA LYS A 32 11.66 -9.50 1.95
C LYS A 32 11.07 -10.87 1.57
N ILE A 33 10.03 -10.86 0.74
CA ILE A 33 9.37 -12.05 0.18
C ILE A 33 9.29 -11.95 -1.35
N SER A 34 9.14 -13.08 -2.03
CA SER A 34 8.85 -13.10 -3.46
C SER A 34 7.34 -13.12 -3.72
N PRO A 35 6.86 -12.66 -4.89
CA PRO A 35 5.44 -12.76 -5.26
C PRO A 35 4.87 -14.16 -5.12
N GLU A 36 5.66 -15.19 -5.40
CA GLU A 36 5.27 -16.60 -5.35
C GLU A 36 4.91 -17.04 -3.92
N ASP A 37 5.50 -16.44 -2.89
CA ASP A 37 5.19 -16.71 -1.47
C ASP A 37 3.76 -16.32 -1.10
N ILE A 38 3.15 -15.40 -1.86
CA ILE A 38 1.82 -14.85 -1.62
C ILE A 38 0.87 -15.02 -2.81
N GLY A 39 1.06 -16.09 -3.61
CA GLY A 39 0.14 -16.44 -4.69
C GLY A 39 0.30 -15.62 -5.97
N GLY A 40 1.49 -15.09 -6.23
CA GLY A 40 1.83 -14.31 -7.42
C GLY A 40 1.50 -12.83 -7.31
N GLU A 41 1.08 -12.34 -6.13
CA GLU A 41 0.84 -10.92 -5.92
C GLU A 41 2.17 -10.14 -5.96
N THR A 42 2.20 -9.10 -6.78
CA THR A 42 3.43 -8.33 -7.03
C THR A 42 3.58 -7.13 -6.12
N THR A 43 2.50 -6.69 -5.48
CA THR A 43 2.49 -5.60 -4.49
C THR A 43 2.57 -6.15 -3.07
N GLY A 44 3.04 -5.33 -2.13
CA GLY A 44 2.97 -5.59 -0.68
C GLY A 44 1.66 -5.13 -0.04
N ALA A 45 0.59 -4.90 -0.82
CA ALA A 45 -0.62 -4.21 -0.34
C ALA A 45 -1.64 -5.12 0.37
N TYR A 46 -1.40 -6.43 0.48
CA TYR A 46 -2.32 -7.33 1.17
C TYR A 46 -2.57 -6.90 2.62
N GLY A 47 -3.86 -6.89 3.02
CA GLY A 47 -4.29 -6.50 4.35
C GLY A 47 -4.28 -4.99 4.62
N LEU A 48 -3.81 -4.15 3.67
CA LEU A 48 -3.94 -2.71 3.79
C LEU A 48 -5.42 -2.30 3.61
N PRO A 49 -5.96 -1.42 4.48
CA PRO A 49 -7.28 -0.84 4.28
C PRO A 49 -7.39 -0.19 2.90
N GLU A 50 -8.50 -0.41 2.21
CA GLU A 50 -8.80 0.01 0.82
C GLU A 50 -7.89 -0.60 -0.26
N PHE A 51 -6.57 -0.43 -0.13
CA PHE A 51 -5.57 -0.87 -1.10
C PHE A 51 -5.39 -2.38 -1.17
N GLY A 52 -5.78 -3.10 -0.12
CA GLY A 52 -5.67 -4.55 -0.06
C GLY A 52 -6.76 -5.29 -0.82
N THR A 53 -7.75 -4.60 -1.41
CA THR A 53 -8.80 -5.24 -2.21
C THR A 53 -8.28 -5.67 -3.59
N ASP A 54 -8.88 -6.70 -4.17
CA ASP A 54 -8.42 -7.23 -5.46
C ASP A 54 -8.53 -6.22 -6.61
N PHE A 55 -9.57 -5.38 -6.58
CA PHE A 55 -9.74 -4.29 -7.52
C PHE A 55 -8.60 -3.26 -7.41
N VAL A 56 -8.35 -2.75 -6.21
CA VAL A 56 -7.35 -1.70 -6.01
C VAL A 56 -5.93 -2.21 -6.23
N ARG A 57 -5.61 -3.47 -5.89
CA ARG A 57 -4.29 -4.05 -6.21
C ARG A 57 -4.05 -4.15 -7.73
N ARG A 58 -5.08 -4.46 -8.52
CA ARG A 58 -4.99 -4.40 -9.99
C ARG A 58 -4.79 -2.98 -10.50
N MET A 59 -5.42 -1.98 -9.87
CA MET A 59 -5.14 -0.56 -10.16
C MET A 59 -3.68 -0.22 -9.86
N LEU A 60 -3.13 -0.67 -8.73
CA LEU A 60 -1.74 -0.41 -8.33
C LEU A 60 -0.73 -0.93 -9.35
N VAL A 61 -0.95 -2.14 -9.88
CA VAL A 61 -0.10 -2.75 -10.92
C VAL A 61 -0.05 -1.89 -12.19
N VAL A 62 -1.18 -1.27 -12.55
CA VAL A 62 -1.28 -0.39 -13.74
C VAL A 62 -0.70 1.00 -13.43
N GLY A 63 -1.09 1.60 -12.32
CA GLY A 63 -0.78 2.99 -11.97
C GLY A 63 0.65 3.22 -11.45
N LYS A 64 1.28 2.20 -10.86
CA LYS A 64 2.66 2.23 -10.33
C LYS A 64 2.99 3.51 -9.54
N PRO A 65 2.24 3.82 -8.47
CA PRO A 65 2.43 5.06 -7.71
C PRO A 65 3.86 5.19 -7.20
N GLN A 66 4.43 6.39 -7.27
CA GLN A 66 5.80 6.69 -6.83
C GLN A 66 5.83 7.64 -5.63
N SER A 67 4.70 8.25 -5.30
CA SER A 67 4.58 9.25 -4.24
C SER A 67 3.31 9.06 -3.42
N PHE A 68 3.29 9.66 -2.24
CA PHE A 68 2.09 9.72 -1.42
C PHE A 68 0.93 10.45 -2.12
N ALA A 69 1.23 11.43 -2.97
CA ALA A 69 0.20 12.14 -3.75
C ALA A 69 -0.49 11.22 -4.77
N ASP A 70 0.27 10.32 -5.40
CA ASP A 70 -0.30 9.34 -6.33
C ASP A 70 -1.27 8.40 -5.60
N LEU A 71 -0.92 7.98 -4.38
CA LEU A 71 -1.78 7.14 -3.55
C LEU A 71 -3.11 7.85 -3.20
N ILE A 72 -3.07 9.15 -2.90
CA ILE A 72 -4.29 9.94 -2.68
C ILE A 72 -5.15 9.95 -3.95
N ALA A 73 -4.55 10.23 -5.11
CA ALA A 73 -5.27 10.26 -6.38
C ALA A 73 -5.91 8.89 -6.69
N MET A 74 -5.15 7.80 -6.50
CA MET A 74 -5.65 6.44 -6.68
C MET A 74 -6.74 6.05 -5.68
N SER A 75 -6.66 6.53 -4.44
CA SER A 75 -7.73 6.33 -3.45
C SER A 75 -9.03 7.00 -3.92
N GLY A 76 -8.96 8.16 -4.56
CA GLY A 76 -10.12 8.81 -5.17
C GLY A 76 -10.68 8.03 -6.36
N LEU A 77 -9.81 7.55 -7.25
CA LEU A 77 -10.23 6.79 -8.44
C LEU A 77 -10.82 5.41 -8.12
N SER A 78 -10.41 4.82 -7.00
CA SER A 78 -10.89 3.49 -6.58
C SER A 78 -12.28 3.51 -5.93
N HIS A 79 -12.81 4.68 -5.60
CA HIS A 79 -14.08 4.82 -4.88
C HIS A 79 -15.15 5.50 -5.75
N GLY A 80 -15.96 4.67 -6.40
CA GLY A 80 -17.11 5.11 -7.20
C GLY A 80 -17.34 4.23 -8.40
N GLU A 81 -18.62 4.05 -8.77
CA GLU A 81 -18.97 3.30 -9.98
C GLU A 81 -18.61 4.11 -11.23
N ASN A 82 -17.95 3.47 -12.20
CA ASN A 82 -17.52 4.06 -13.48
C ASN A 82 -16.51 5.22 -13.35
N VAL A 83 -15.67 5.22 -12.31
CA VAL A 83 -14.59 6.22 -12.13
C VAL A 83 -13.25 5.72 -12.69
N TRP A 84 -12.97 4.43 -12.49
CA TRP A 84 -11.82 3.70 -13.02
C TRP A 84 -12.29 2.63 -14.01
#